data_AF-A0A7C8ZP63-F1
#
_entry.id   AF-A0A7C8ZP63-F1
#
_cell.length_a   1.000
_cell.length_b   1.000
_cell.length_c   1.000
_cell.angle_alpha   90.00
_cell.angle_beta   90.00
_cell.angle_gamma   90.00
#
_symmetry.space_group_name_H-M   'P 1'
#
loop_
_entity.id
_entity.type
_entity.pdbx_description
1 polymer ?
#
loop_
_entity_poly.entity_id
_entity_poly.type
_entity_poly.pdbx_seq_one_letter_code
_entity_poly.pdbx_strand_id
1 'polypeptide(L)'
;LFDFDGTGKADPSLDASLVDNLQQTCPNQADSNTNLAPLDRVTKSRFDNLYYTNLVNNSGVLQSDQALMGDNDTALMVVNYSKYPFLFYRDFGVSMAKLGNLGVLT
;
A
#
# COMPACT_ATOMS: atom_id res chain seq x y z
N LEU A 1 1.59 -13.44 4.16
CA LEU A 1 2.65 -14.01 3.29
C LEU A 1 2.70 -15.54 3.31
N PHE A 2 2.45 -16.20 4.46
CA PHE A 2 2.60 -17.66 4.57
C PHE A 2 1.31 -18.37 5.01
N ASP A 3 0.52 -17.77 5.91
CA ASP A 3 -0.74 -18.32 6.38
C ASP A 3 -1.77 -17.20 6.63
N PHE A 4 -2.51 -16.84 5.59
CA PHE A 4 -3.58 -15.85 5.65
C PHE A 4 -4.87 -16.54 6.09
N ASP A 5 -5.49 -16.03 7.17
CA ASP A 5 -6.72 -16.56 7.76
C ASP A 5 -6.73 -18.07 8.03
N GLY A 6 -5.58 -18.67 8.36
CA GLY A 6 -5.45 -20.10 8.67
C GLY A 6 -5.54 -21.03 7.45
N THR A 7 -5.43 -20.48 6.23
CA THR A 7 -5.50 -21.26 4.98
C THR A 7 -4.21 -22.01 4.63
N GLY A 8 -3.11 -21.73 5.33
CA GLY A 8 -1.77 -22.21 5.00
C GLY A 8 -1.20 -21.60 3.71
N LYS A 9 -1.77 -20.51 3.20
CA LYS A 9 -1.38 -19.83 1.96
C LYS A 9 -1.22 -18.33 2.15
N ALA A 10 -0.58 -17.67 1.19
CA ALA A 10 -0.57 -16.21 1.14
C ALA A 10 -1.98 -15.62 0.91
N ASP A 11 -2.13 -14.33 1.19
CA ASP A 11 -3.37 -13.60 0.90
C ASP A 11 -3.68 -13.69 -0.61
N PRO A 12 -4.84 -14.24 -1.00
CA PRO A 12 -5.18 -14.46 -2.41
C PRO A 12 -5.47 -13.15 -3.16
N SER A 13 -5.65 -12.03 -2.46
CA SER A 13 -5.84 -10.71 -3.07
C SER A 13 -4.52 -10.06 -3.53
N LEU A 14 -3.37 -10.59 -3.12
CA LEU A 14 -2.06 -10.06 -3.50
C LEU A 14 -1.56 -10.66 -4.81
N ASP A 15 -0.84 -9.84 -5.58
CA ASP A 15 -0.12 -10.30 -6.77
C ASP A 15 0.92 -11.37 -6.42
N ALA A 16 0.95 -12.46 -7.19
CA ALA A 16 1.83 -13.59 -6.92
C ALA A 16 3.32 -13.21 -7.00
N SER A 17 3.71 -12.32 -7.91
CA SER A 17 5.10 -11.87 -8.02
C SER A 17 5.50 -10.98 -6.85
N LEU A 18 4.56 -10.21 -6.28
CA LEU A 18 4.76 -9.50 -5.03
C LEU A 18 4.97 -10.48 -3.88
N VAL A 19 4.11 -11.50 -3.75
CA VAL A 19 4.23 -12.53 -2.71
C VAL A 19 5.60 -13.21 -2.78
N ASP A 20 6.01 -13.68 -3.97
CA ASP A 20 7.31 -14.35 -4.14
C ASP A 20 8.48 -13.45 -3.72
N ASN A 21 8.44 -12.17 -4.09
CA ASN A 21 9.48 -11.21 -3.73
C ASN A 21 9.51 -10.92 -2.22
N LEU A 22 8.35 -10.78 -1.60
CA LEU A 22 8.23 -10.55 -0.16
C LEU A 22 8.61 -11.80 0.64
N GLN A 23 8.33 -13.02 0.16
CA GLN A 23 8.76 -14.25 0.84
C GLN A 23 10.29 -14.42 0.80
N GLN A 24 10.95 -14.00 -0.28
CA GLN A 24 12.42 -13.98 -0.34
C GLN A 24 13.03 -12.93 0.60
N THR A 25 12.38 -11.75 0.70
CA THR A 25 12.85 -10.66 1.56
C THR A 25 12.55 -10.93 3.04
N CYS A 26 11.40 -11.53 3.33
CA CYS A 26 10.86 -11.80 4.65
C CYS A 26 10.56 -13.31 4.77
N PRO A 27 11.58 -14.16 4.95
CA PRO A 27 11.38 -15.60 5.03
C PRO A 27 10.58 -15.98 6.29
N ASN A 28 9.83 -17.09 6.22
CA ASN A 28 8.96 -17.57 7.32
C ASN A 28 9.76 -17.93 8.58
N GLN A 29 11.03 -18.30 8.40
CA GLN A 29 11.99 -18.52 9.48
C GLN A 29 13.17 -17.59 9.23
N ALA A 30 13.22 -16.48 9.96
CA ALA A 30 14.30 -15.52 9.93
C ALA A 30 14.97 -15.49 11.30
N ASP A 31 16.29 -15.33 11.32
CA ASP A 31 17.05 -15.20 12.57
C ASP A 31 16.76 -13.87 13.29
N SER A 32 16.21 -12.87 12.58
CA SER A 32 15.77 -11.59 13.13
C SER A 32 14.74 -10.87 12.26
N ASN A 33 14.07 -9.85 12.80
CA ASN A 33 13.03 -9.06 12.13
C ASN A 33 13.55 -7.74 11.51
N THR A 34 14.80 -7.72 11.04
CA THR A 34 15.44 -6.48 10.55
C THR A 34 15.28 -6.25 9.05
N ASN A 35 14.69 -7.20 8.30
CA ASN A 35 14.54 -7.07 6.85
C ASN A 35 13.52 -5.99 6.53
N LEU A 36 13.85 -5.12 5.57
CA LEU A 36 13.01 -4.01 5.14
C LEU A 36 12.56 -4.22 3.69
N ALA A 37 11.28 -4.00 3.43
CA ALA A 37 10.71 -3.93 2.09
C ALA A 37 10.15 -2.52 1.85
N PRO A 38 10.33 -1.95 0.65
CA PRO A 38 9.76 -0.65 0.33
C PRO A 38 8.25 -0.75 0.18
N LEU A 39 7.51 0.23 0.69
CA LEU A 39 6.04 0.32 0.54
C LEU A 39 5.61 0.58 -0.91
N ASP A 40 6.47 1.26 -1.68
CA ASP A 40 6.35 1.38 -3.12
C ASP A 40 7.58 0.77 -3.80
N ARG A 41 7.39 -0.34 -4.50
CA ARG A 41 8.48 -1.08 -5.17
C ARG A 41 8.93 -0.41 -6.47
N VAL A 42 8.08 0.40 -7.10
CA VAL A 42 8.37 1.03 -8.39
C VAL A 42 9.23 2.28 -8.17
N THR A 43 8.86 3.12 -7.21
CA THR A 43 9.53 4.40 -6.93
C THR A 43 9.81 4.59 -5.44
N LYS A 44 10.68 3.74 -4.92
CA LYS A 44 11.03 3.59 -3.48
C LYS A 44 11.26 4.88 -2.67
N SER A 45 11.73 5.95 -3.30
CA SER A 45 12.08 7.22 -2.64
C SER A 45 11.38 8.45 -3.24
N ARG A 46 10.49 8.27 -4.22
CA ARG A 46 9.79 9.38 -4.86
C ARG A 46 8.38 9.48 -4.29
N PHE A 47 7.96 10.70 -3.98
CA PHE A 47 6.58 10.98 -3.65
C PHE A 47 5.77 11.16 -4.93
N ASP A 48 4.98 10.16 -5.29
CA ASP A 48 4.12 10.20 -6.46
C ASP A 48 2.89 9.29 -6.32
N ASN A 49 2.13 9.15 -7.39
CA ASN A 49 0.88 8.38 -7.39
C ASN A 49 1.08 6.89 -7.71
N LEU A 50 2.30 6.40 -7.91
CA LEU A 50 2.55 4.99 -8.23
C LEU A 50 2.18 4.06 -7.08
N TYR A 51 2.14 4.57 -5.85
CA TYR A 51 1.45 3.92 -4.73
C TYR A 51 0.05 3.41 -5.12
N TYR A 52 -0.80 4.27 -5.71
CA TYR A 52 -2.15 3.88 -6.11
C TYR A 52 -2.16 2.95 -7.32
N THR A 53 -1.22 3.12 -8.25
CA THR A 53 -1.05 2.18 -9.37
C THR A 53 -0.71 0.77 -8.88
N ASN A 54 0.09 0.65 -7.82
CA ASN A 54 0.39 -0.63 -7.21
C ASN A 54 -0.88 -1.29 -6.63
N LEU A 55 -1.75 -0.54 -5.97
CA LEU A 55 -3.01 -1.08 -5.40
C LEU A 55 -3.96 -1.61 -6.47
N VAL A 56 -4.08 -0.91 -7.60
CA VAL A 56 -4.87 -1.38 -8.75
C VAL A 56 -4.34 -2.70 -9.30
N ASN A 57 -3.03 -2.92 -9.19
CA ASN A 57 -2.35 -4.15 -9.60
C ASN A 57 -2.20 -5.17 -8.46
N ASN A 58 -3.03 -5.08 -7.40
CA ASN A 58 -2.97 -5.99 -6.25
C ASN A 58 -1.59 -6.08 -5.59
N SER A 59 -0.81 -5.00 -5.69
CA SER A 59 0.58 -4.93 -5.27
C SER A 59 0.76 -4.00 -4.07
N GLY A 60 -0.27 -3.80 -3.25
CA GLY A 60 -0.15 -3.16 -1.95
C GLY A 60 0.65 -4.03 -0.97
N VAL A 61 1.61 -3.43 -0.26
CA VAL A 61 2.49 -4.18 0.65
C VAL A 61 1.81 -4.48 1.98
N LEU A 62 1.09 -3.51 2.53
CA LEU A 62 0.33 -3.69 3.76
C LEU A 62 -1.10 -4.13 3.46
N GLN A 63 -1.67 -4.93 4.36
CA GLN A 63 -3.07 -5.33 4.25
C GLN A 63 -4.01 -4.12 4.25
N SER A 64 -3.70 -3.08 5.06
CA SER A 64 -4.45 -1.82 5.08
C SER A 64 -4.40 -1.06 3.75
N ASP A 65 -3.32 -1.21 2.99
CA ASP A 65 -3.20 -0.59 1.68
C ASP A 65 -4.13 -1.29 0.67
N GLN A 66 -4.03 -2.62 0.59
CA GLN A 66 -4.84 -3.41 -0.33
C GLN A 66 -6.34 -3.37 0.03
N ALA A 67 -6.66 -3.18 1.31
CA ALA A 67 -8.03 -2.98 1.79
C ALA A 67 -8.73 -1.75 1.18
N LEU A 68 -7.99 -0.74 0.70
CA LEU A 68 -8.57 0.42 0.01
C LEU A 68 -9.29 0.03 -1.30
N MET A 69 -8.97 -1.13 -1.87
CA MET A 69 -9.66 -1.67 -3.04
C MET A 69 -10.89 -2.52 -2.67
N GLY A 70 -11.14 -2.78 -1.39
CA GLY A 70 -12.22 -3.65 -0.90
C GLY A 70 -13.58 -2.97 -0.76
N ASP A 71 -13.64 -1.64 -0.74
CA ASP A 71 -14.87 -0.85 -0.75
C ASP A 71 -15.00 -0.04 -2.05
N ASN A 72 -16.22 0.11 -2.57
CA ASN A 72 -16.46 0.74 -3.86
C ASN A 72 -16.03 2.22 -3.87
N ASP A 73 -16.29 2.96 -2.80
CA ASP A 73 -16.00 4.39 -2.76
C ASP A 73 -14.48 4.62 -2.68
N THR A 74 -13.79 3.86 -1.82
CA THR A 74 -12.33 3.95 -1.73
C THR A 74 -11.63 3.42 -2.98
N ALA A 75 -12.13 2.34 -3.59
CA ALA A 75 -11.58 1.80 -4.83
C ALA A 75 -11.69 2.80 -5.98
N LEU A 76 -12.80 3.53 -6.09
CA LEU A 76 -12.96 4.61 -7.07
C LEU A 76 -11.93 5.74 -6.86
N MET A 77 -11.67 6.11 -5.60
CA MET A 77 -10.61 7.09 -5.31
C MET A 77 -9.22 6.57 -5.71
N VAL A 78 -8.88 5.32 -5.38
CA VAL A 78 -7.61 4.68 -5.77
C VAL A 78 -7.45 4.66 -7.29
N VAL A 79 -8.49 4.28 -8.03
CA VAL A 79 -8.47 4.26 -9.51
C VAL A 79 -8.30 5.67 -10.09
N ASN A 80 -8.93 6.68 -9.49
CA ASN A 80 -8.76 8.06 -9.94
C ASN A 80 -7.34 8.58 -9.67
N TYR A 81 -6.79 8.34 -8.48
CA TYR A 81 -5.45 8.77 -8.14
C TYR A 81 -4.36 8.04 -8.93
N SER A 82 -4.55 6.77 -9.29
CA SER A 82 -3.61 6.05 -10.17
C SER A 82 -3.59 6.61 -11.61
N LYS A 83 -4.73 7.08 -12.12
CA LYS A 83 -4.85 7.65 -13.49
C LYS A 83 -4.50 9.14 -13.58
N TYR A 84 -4.79 9.90 -12.53
CA TYR A 84 -4.71 11.36 -12.54
C TYR A 84 -3.84 11.87 -11.36
N PRO A 85 -2.50 11.93 -11.53
CA PRO A 85 -1.59 12.33 -10.46
C PRO A 85 -1.89 13.72 -9.87
N PHE A 86 -2.40 14.65 -10.69
CA PHE A 86 -2.78 15.98 -10.23
C PHE A 86 -3.89 15.97 -9.17
N LEU A 87 -4.88 15.07 -9.30
CA LEU A 87 -5.95 14.93 -8.30
C LEU A 87 -5.37 14.47 -6.96
N PHE A 88 -4.48 13.48 -7.00
CA PHE A 88 -3.79 13.00 -5.80
C PHE A 88 -3.02 14.13 -5.11
N TYR A 89 -2.15 14.85 -5.82
CA TYR A 89 -1.33 15.89 -5.18
C TYR A 89 -2.18 17.02 -4.58
N ARG A 90 -3.24 17.43 -5.28
CA ARG A 90 -4.18 18.44 -4.78
C ARG A 90 -4.84 17.98 -3.47
N ASP A 91 -5.43 16.78 -3.49
CA ASP A 91 -6.22 16.28 -2.36
C ASP A 91 -5.34 15.87 -1.18
N PHE A 92 -4.12 15.40 -1.45
CA PHE A 92 -3.09 15.17 -0.43
C PHE A 92 -2.73 16.46 0.31
N GLY A 93 -2.48 17.56 -0.41
CA GLY A 93 -2.17 18.85 0.20
C GLY A 93 -3.30 19.36 1.11
N VAL A 94 -4.55 19.29 0.65
CA VAL A 94 -5.73 19.63 1.45
C VAL A 94 -5.85 18.74 2.69
N SER A 95 -5.63 17.44 2.53
CA SER A 95 -5.72 16.45 3.62
C SER A 95 -4.65 16.68 4.69
N MET A 96 -3.41 16.96 4.29
CA MET A 96 -2.31 17.26 5.22
C MET A 96 -2.52 18.58 5.97
N ALA A 97 -3.06 19.61 5.31
CA ALA A 97 -3.44 20.85 5.98
C ALA A 97 -4.54 20.63 7.02
N LYS A 98 -5.55 19.80 6.69
CA LYS A 98 -6.61 19.42 7.65
C LYS A 98 -6.05 18.63 8.84
N LEU A 99 -5.16 17.66 8.58
CA LEU A 99 -4.49 16.87 9.61
C LEU A 99 -3.66 17.74 10.56
N GLY A 100 -2.91 18.70 10.02
CA GLY A 100 -2.07 19.61 10.81
C GLY A 100 -2.83 20.57 11.74
N ASN A 101 -4.14 20.71 11.55
CA ASN A 101 -5.00 21.54 12.40
C ASN A 101 -5.68 20.75 13.53
N LEU A 102 -5.45 19.44 13.65
CA LEU A 102 -6.05 18.65 14.72
C LEU A 102 -5.36 18.91 16.06
N GLY A 103 -6.15 19.31 17.07
CA GLY A 103 -5.70 19.38 18.46
C GLY A 103 -4.61 20.42 18.74
N VAL A 104 -4.48 21.45 17.88
CA VAL A 104 -3.49 22.50 18.05
C VAL A 104 -3.78 23.28 19.33
N LEU A 105 -2.76 23.44 20.16
CA LEU A 105 -2.76 24.36 21.29
C LEU A 105 -2.12 25.67 20.81
N THR A 106 -2.93 26.73 20.72
CA THR A 106 -2.50 28.08 20.32
C THR A 106 -2.77 29.08 21.42
#